data_AF-A0A7G2C7J1-F1
#
_entry.id   AF-A0A7G2C7J1-F1
#
_cell.length_a   1.000
_cell.length_b   1.000
_cell.length_c   1.000
_cell.angle_alpha   90.00
_cell.angle_beta   90.00
_cell.angle_gamma   90.00
#
_symmetry.space_group_name_H-M   'P 1'
#
loop_
_entity.id
_entity.type
_entity.pdbx_description
1 polymer ?
#
loop_
_entity_poly.entity_id
_entity_poly.type
_entity_poly.pdbx_seq_one_letter_code
_entity_poly.pdbx_strand_id
1 'polypeptide(L)'
;MQGTIIDKISGHVSEKRLESILYKFLEHYQEELNVDLLSKRNKENESDPNQSPLPSATRMDLTKGASTSFLLEKVYAALIGTEHISLPEEAEQMDGLRKTIQQTKQKAHEELQALYRELGLDVRKWSETELMTRYYNNSVFISMGLITALEGVFLARSYAALGDVARQNVLWARNDVTKNFEHALGDKRIKTALSVLDANLVKGELRMAAITAAQDANRLCGALSAMESDNTSEAQHMAALREMNDFIESQKQHILELMNLINESVDTRATTVEYPTQSVEILFTKLKDTMKLRRQLQSECEKSGKGALSQTQAGDNATTSTSLVEPEKELNTIDVKPKQLYLVKQREEHIKTILTCVIQLHAADPKSQSTRSRLSSLLY
;
A
#
# COMPACT_ATOMS: atom_id res chain seq x y z
N MET A 1 2.20 28.22 20.62
CA MET A 1 3.66 28.07 20.43
C MET A 1 4.03 26.70 20.95
N GLN A 2 4.26 25.74 20.06
CA GLN A 2 4.60 24.36 20.43
C GLN A 2 6.09 24.30 20.76
N GLY A 3 6.41 24.10 22.04
CA GLY A 3 7.78 23.89 22.51
C GLY A 3 8.44 22.69 21.83
N THR A 4 9.73 22.80 21.56
CA THR A 4 10.53 21.73 20.94
C THR A 4 10.65 20.52 21.87
N ILE A 5 11.05 19.37 21.34
CA ILE A 5 11.18 18.10 22.08
C ILE A 5 12.07 18.25 23.34
N ILE A 6 13.01 19.18 23.34
CA ILE A 6 13.89 19.51 24.47
C ILE A 6 13.11 20.17 25.63
N ASP A 7 12.14 21.04 25.34
CA ASP A 7 11.28 21.68 26.36
C ASP A 7 10.44 20.65 27.12
N LYS A 8 10.06 19.56 26.45
CA LYS A 8 9.24 18.50 27.07
C LYS A 8 10.05 17.56 27.98
N ILE A 9 11.37 17.49 27.81
CA ILE A 9 12.23 16.53 28.51
C ILE A 9 13.02 17.20 29.64
N SER A 10 13.40 18.47 29.50
CA SER A 10 14.35 19.14 30.42
C SER A 10 13.76 20.25 31.29
N GLY A 11 12.46 20.53 31.16
CA GLY A 11 11.84 21.74 31.71
C GLY A 11 12.17 22.96 30.86
N HIS A 12 11.35 24.01 30.94
CA HIS A 12 11.51 25.19 30.10
C HIS A 12 12.83 25.90 30.42
N VAL A 13 13.85 25.70 29.58
CA VAL A 13 15.13 26.40 29.70
C VAL A 13 14.96 27.74 29.02
N SER A 14 15.10 28.84 29.78
CA SER A 14 15.01 30.17 29.20
C SER A 14 16.02 30.35 28.07
N GLU A 15 15.60 30.99 26.99
CA GLU A 15 16.41 31.20 25.78
C GLU A 15 17.79 31.82 26.11
N LYS A 16 17.80 32.80 27.04
CA LYS A 16 19.03 33.41 27.57
C LYS A 16 19.98 32.43 28.25
N ARG A 17 19.44 31.41 28.93
CA ARG A 17 20.25 30.39 29.62
C ARG A 17 20.82 29.39 28.62
N LEU A 18 20.04 29.01 27.61
CA LEU A 18 20.48 28.14 26.53
C LEU A 18 21.58 28.81 25.70
N GLU A 19 21.40 30.10 25.40
CA GLU A 19 22.39 30.96 24.76
C GLU A 19 23.69 31.02 25.58
N SER A 20 23.60 31.23 26.89
CA SER A 20 24.77 31.24 27.78
C SER A 20 25.53 29.90 27.83
N ILE A 21 24.80 28.77 27.80
CA ILE A 21 25.41 27.43 27.76
C ILE A 21 26.15 27.22 26.44
N LEU A 22 25.52 27.56 25.32
CA LEU A 22 26.11 27.45 23.98
C LEU A 22 27.35 28.34 23.86
N TYR A 23 27.34 29.54 24.45
CA TYR A 23 28.52 30.41 24.49
C TYR A 23 29.69 29.78 25.23
N LYS A 24 29.46 29.19 26.40
CA LYS A 24 30.52 28.49 27.16
C LYS A 24 31.09 27.29 26.39
N PHE A 25 30.25 26.57 25.65
CA PHE A 25 30.70 25.49 24.78
C PHE A 25 31.54 26.01 23.62
N LEU A 26 31.13 27.11 22.98
CA LEU A 26 31.86 27.71 21.87
C LEU A 26 33.21 28.29 22.32
N GLU A 27 33.27 28.97 23.47
CA GLU A 27 34.52 29.44 24.06
C GLU A 27 35.47 28.27 24.34
N HIS A 28 34.97 27.19 24.94
CA HIS A 28 35.78 26.01 25.21
C HIS A 28 36.31 25.34 23.93
N TYR A 29 35.48 25.24 22.88
CA TYR A 29 35.90 24.71 21.58
C TYR A 29 36.90 25.61 20.86
N GLN A 30 36.78 26.93 21.03
CA GLN A 30 37.71 27.91 20.47
C GLN A 30 39.09 27.83 21.16
N GLU A 31 39.11 27.61 22.47
CA GLU A 31 40.34 27.35 23.24
C GLU A 31 41.01 26.02 22.85
N GLU A 32 40.24 24.95 22.65
CA GLU A 32 40.80 23.64 22.29
C GLU A 32 41.28 23.55 20.83
N LEU A 33 40.58 24.19 19.89
CA LEU A 33 40.86 24.07 18.45
C LEU A 33 41.73 25.20 17.90
N ASN A 34 42.03 26.26 18.66
CA ASN A 34 42.74 27.46 18.17
C ASN A 34 42.11 28.07 16.90
N VAL A 35 40.78 27.99 16.76
CA VAL A 35 40.01 28.55 15.64
C VAL A 35 39.04 29.61 16.15
N ASP A 36 39.10 30.81 15.58
CA ASP A 36 38.22 31.92 15.97
C ASP A 36 36.82 31.83 15.33
N LEU A 37 35.94 31.07 16.00
CA LEU A 37 34.56 30.83 15.59
C LEU A 37 33.63 32.03 15.86
N LEU A 38 34.06 33.03 16.65
CA LEU A 38 33.28 34.21 17.04
C LEU A 38 33.65 35.48 16.25
N SER A 39 34.64 35.39 15.35
CA SER A 39 35.16 36.50 14.55
C SER A 39 34.13 37.30 13.73
N LYS A 40 33.01 36.69 13.33
CA LYS A 40 31.92 37.40 12.62
C LYS A 40 31.18 38.42 13.49
N ARG A 41 30.95 38.12 14.77
CA ARG A 41 30.23 39.03 15.68
C ARG A 41 31.05 40.27 16.05
N ASN A 42 32.37 40.14 16.16
CA ASN A 42 33.26 41.29 16.43
C ASN A 42 33.30 42.32 15.28
N LYS A 43 32.91 41.92 14.06
CA LYS A 43 32.76 42.82 12.90
C LYS A 43 31.31 43.28 12.65
N GLU A 44 30.32 42.67 13.30
CA GLU A 44 28.88 42.90 13.06
C GLU A 44 28.19 43.70 14.17
N ASN A 45 28.93 44.48 14.96
CA ASN A 45 28.36 45.41 15.96
C ASN A 45 27.59 46.60 15.36
N GLU A 46 27.28 46.61 14.06
CA GLU A 46 26.46 47.65 13.39
C GLU A 46 25.19 47.16 12.69
N SER A 47 24.81 45.87 12.78
CA SER A 47 23.57 45.40 12.15
C SER A 47 22.73 44.49 13.02
N ASP A 48 21.60 45.04 13.45
CA ASP A 48 20.34 44.42 13.89
C ASP A 48 20.40 43.41 15.07
N PRO A 49 19.92 43.77 16.28
CA PRO A 49 20.00 42.93 17.49
C PRO A 49 19.06 41.70 17.49
N ASN A 50 18.36 41.42 16.39
CA ASN A 50 17.40 40.33 16.26
C ASN A 50 17.84 39.20 15.31
N GLN A 51 19.06 39.24 14.76
CA GLN A 51 19.58 38.11 13.99
C GLN A 51 20.33 37.14 14.89
N SER A 52 19.79 35.93 15.00
CA SER A 52 20.43 34.79 15.67
C SER A 52 21.84 34.56 15.07
N PRO A 53 22.89 34.46 15.91
CA PRO A 53 24.29 34.34 15.47
C PRO A 53 24.66 32.94 14.97
N LEU A 54 23.71 32.00 14.96
CA LEU A 54 23.90 30.67 14.39
C LEU A 54 23.35 30.68 12.97
N PRO A 55 24.11 30.24 11.93
CA PRO A 55 23.50 29.90 10.66
C PRO A 55 22.38 28.92 11.00
N SER A 56 21.15 29.24 10.62
CA SER A 56 19.96 28.48 10.98
C SER A 56 20.18 27.01 10.65
N ALA A 57 20.60 26.22 11.64
CA ALA A 57 20.79 24.77 11.53
C ALA A 57 19.46 24.06 11.18
N THR A 58 18.35 24.81 11.20
CA THR A 58 16.98 24.45 10.86
C THR A 58 16.72 24.16 9.37
N ARG A 59 17.70 24.23 8.46
CA ARG A 59 17.52 23.81 7.06
C ARG A 59 18.63 22.95 6.47
N MET A 60 19.58 22.47 7.27
CA MET A 60 20.46 21.43 6.76
C MET A 60 19.67 20.11 6.79
N ASP A 61 19.31 19.62 5.61
CA ASP A 61 18.61 18.37 5.42
C ASP A 61 19.48 17.22 5.95
N LEU A 62 19.28 16.86 7.23
CA LEU A 62 20.09 15.88 7.97
C LEU A 62 20.07 14.48 7.31
N THR A 63 19.16 14.25 6.36
CA THR A 63 19.11 13.03 5.55
C THR A 63 20.19 12.98 4.46
N LYS A 64 20.73 14.12 4.00
CA LYS A 64 21.77 14.14 2.95
C LYS A 64 23.06 13.43 3.36
N GLY A 65 23.38 13.45 4.65
CA GLY A 65 24.54 12.73 5.21
C GLY A 65 24.27 11.27 5.58
N ALA A 66 23.00 10.84 5.62
CA ALA A 66 22.64 9.49 6.06
C ALA A 66 22.92 8.44 4.98
N SER A 67 23.32 7.22 5.37
CA SER A 67 23.53 6.13 4.41
C SER A 67 22.21 5.66 3.78
N THR A 68 22.27 5.14 2.56
CA THR A 68 21.10 4.58 1.85
C THR A 68 20.49 3.43 2.64
N SER A 69 21.33 2.59 3.27
CA SER A 69 20.88 1.50 4.15
C SER A 69 20.06 2.00 5.34
N PHE A 70 20.52 3.06 6.02
CA PHE A 70 19.82 3.63 7.17
C PHE A 70 18.46 4.22 6.76
N LEU A 71 18.43 4.97 5.65
CA LEU A 71 17.18 5.53 5.14
C LEU A 71 16.19 4.44 4.71
N LEU A 72 16.68 3.38 4.06
CA LEU A 72 15.89 2.20 3.70
C LEU A 72 15.30 1.50 4.92
N GLU A 73 16.07 1.32 5.99
CA GLU A 73 15.58 0.75 7.24
C GLU A 73 14.49 1.62 7.89
N LYS A 74 14.67 2.93 7.88
CA LYS A 74 13.66 3.87 8.40
C LYS A 74 12.38 3.84 7.58
N VAL A 75 12.46 3.87 6.25
CA VAL A 75 11.28 3.76 5.38
C VAL A 75 10.59 2.40 5.56
N TYR A 76 11.36 1.31 5.65
CA TYR A 76 10.82 -0.02 5.87
C TYR A 76 10.11 -0.13 7.21
N ALA A 77 10.71 0.39 8.29
CA ALA A 77 10.13 0.39 9.62
C ALA A 77 8.81 1.18 9.66
N ALA A 78 8.75 2.33 8.98
CA ALA A 78 7.57 3.19 8.91
C ALA A 78 6.42 2.60 8.05
N LEU A 79 6.74 1.79 7.03
CA LEU A 79 5.71 1.24 6.13
C LEU A 79 5.24 -0.17 6.48
N ILE A 80 6.11 -0.99 7.04
CA ILE A 80 5.89 -2.44 7.25
C ILE A 80 6.30 -2.88 8.65
N GLY A 81 7.35 -2.28 9.21
CA GLY A 81 7.94 -2.72 10.48
C GLY A 81 7.17 -2.26 11.73
N THR A 82 7.84 -2.31 12.88
CA THR A 82 7.24 -2.02 14.18
C THR A 82 6.81 -0.57 14.38
N GLU A 83 7.42 0.36 13.62
CA GLU A 83 7.09 1.79 13.62
C GLU A 83 6.04 2.13 12.54
N HIS A 84 5.27 1.13 12.11
CA HIS A 84 4.30 1.26 11.03
C HIS A 84 3.31 2.40 11.28
N ILE A 85 3.24 3.31 10.32
CA ILE A 85 2.33 4.46 10.35
C ILE A 85 0.90 3.96 10.19
N SER A 86 0.01 4.23 11.15
CA SER A 86 -1.39 3.80 11.10
C SER A 86 -2.21 4.76 10.25
N LEU A 87 -2.77 4.29 9.14
CA LEU A 87 -3.70 5.08 8.33
C LEU A 87 -5.16 4.69 8.64
N PRO A 88 -6.09 5.66 8.68
CA PRO A 88 -5.93 7.07 8.30
C PRO A 88 -5.44 8.02 9.41
N GLU A 89 -5.26 7.55 10.64
CA GLU A 89 -5.02 8.38 11.84
C GLU A 89 -3.72 9.21 11.78
N GLU A 90 -2.66 8.67 11.20
CA GLU A 90 -1.31 9.27 11.14
C GLU A 90 -0.95 9.75 9.73
N ALA A 91 -1.93 10.17 8.93
CA ALA A 91 -1.73 10.59 7.54
C ALA A 91 -0.66 11.69 7.37
N GLU A 92 -0.55 12.62 8.33
CA GLU A 92 0.46 13.70 8.29
C GLU A 92 1.91 13.16 8.29
N GLN A 93 2.14 11.97 8.89
CA GLN A 93 3.47 11.35 8.93
C GLN A 93 3.86 10.79 7.55
N MET A 94 2.90 10.43 6.71
CA MET A 94 3.14 9.95 5.34
C MET A 94 3.72 11.03 4.44
N ASP A 95 3.34 12.30 4.63
CA ASP A 95 3.88 13.42 3.85
C ASP A 95 5.38 13.64 4.11
N GLY A 96 5.79 13.51 5.39
CA GLY A 96 7.20 13.50 5.77
C GLY A 96 7.95 12.33 5.13
N LEU A 97 7.36 11.14 5.17
CA LEU A 97 7.93 9.92 4.61
C LEU A 97 8.11 9.99 3.09
N ARG A 98 7.19 10.63 2.36
CA ARG A 98 7.27 10.78 0.90
C ARG A 98 8.58 11.43 0.47
N LYS A 99 9.02 12.49 1.15
CA LYS A 99 10.30 13.15 0.87
C LYS A 99 11.47 12.22 1.13
N THR A 100 11.44 11.48 2.23
CA THR A 100 12.47 10.50 2.56
C THR A 100 12.55 9.39 1.51
N ILE A 101 11.42 8.88 1.02
CA ILE A 101 11.39 7.88 -0.06
C ILE A 101 12.04 8.44 -1.33
N GLN A 102 11.66 9.65 -1.75
CA GLN A 102 12.20 10.27 -2.96
C GLN A 102 13.72 10.49 -2.87
N GLN A 103 14.20 10.99 -1.73
CA GLN A 103 15.63 11.18 -1.48
C GLN A 103 16.39 9.85 -1.46
N THR A 104 15.84 8.84 -0.79
CA THR A 104 16.44 7.50 -0.71
C THR A 104 16.51 6.86 -2.09
N LYS A 105 15.44 6.98 -2.89
CA LYS A 105 15.38 6.46 -4.26
C LYS A 105 16.40 7.14 -5.16
N GLN A 106 16.53 8.47 -5.08
CA GLN A 106 17.52 9.20 -5.85
C GLN A 106 18.94 8.73 -5.50
N LYS A 107 19.26 8.60 -4.21
CA LYS A 107 20.58 8.16 -3.75
C LYS A 107 20.87 6.70 -4.17
N ALA A 108 19.92 5.79 -3.98
CA ALA A 108 20.04 4.40 -4.41
C ALA A 108 20.23 4.29 -5.93
N HIS A 109 19.59 5.17 -6.70
CA HIS A 109 19.76 5.22 -8.15
C HIS A 109 21.14 5.71 -8.57
N GLU A 110 21.67 6.75 -7.90
CA GLU A 110 23.03 7.24 -8.12
C GLU A 110 24.08 6.17 -7.80
N GLU A 111 23.91 5.43 -6.69
CA GLU A 111 24.75 4.30 -6.31
C GLU A 111 24.66 3.16 -7.35
N LEU A 112 23.47 2.86 -7.85
CA LEU A 112 23.29 1.83 -8.89
C LEU A 112 23.93 2.23 -10.21
N GLN A 113 23.83 3.49 -10.61
CA GLN A 113 24.53 4.00 -11.79
C GLN A 113 26.05 3.97 -11.61
N ALA A 114 26.56 4.26 -10.41
CA ALA A 114 27.98 4.15 -10.11
C ALA A 114 28.45 2.70 -10.25
N LEU A 115 27.73 1.74 -9.65
CA LEU A 115 28.00 0.31 -9.81
C LEU A 115 27.97 -0.11 -11.29
N TYR A 116 27.01 0.40 -12.06
CA TYR A 116 26.89 0.10 -13.48
C TYR A 116 28.14 0.52 -14.27
N ARG A 117 28.67 1.71 -13.98
CA ARG A 117 29.90 2.25 -14.58
C ARG A 117 31.15 1.54 -14.08
N GLU A 118 31.24 1.22 -12.78
CA GLU A 118 32.36 0.50 -12.19
C GLU A 118 32.54 -0.90 -12.79
N LEU A 119 31.44 -1.58 -13.09
CA LEU A 119 31.44 -2.86 -13.78
C LEU A 119 31.61 -2.73 -15.30
N GLY A 120 31.63 -1.52 -15.86
CA GLY A 120 31.77 -1.30 -17.30
C GLY A 120 30.73 -2.05 -18.14
N LEU A 121 29.49 -2.10 -17.64
CA LEU A 121 28.37 -2.81 -18.29
C LEU A 121 27.98 -2.19 -19.64
N ASP A 122 28.34 -0.94 -19.86
CA ASP A 122 28.25 -0.19 -21.12
C ASP A 122 29.38 -0.53 -22.12
N VAL A 123 30.54 -0.97 -21.63
CA VAL A 123 31.75 -1.15 -22.45
C VAL A 123 31.93 -2.60 -22.90
N ARG A 124 31.54 -3.58 -22.09
CA ARG A 124 31.77 -5.01 -22.36
C ARG A 124 30.49 -5.82 -22.30
N LYS A 125 30.38 -6.84 -23.16
CA LYS A 125 29.34 -7.89 -23.01
C LYS A 125 29.70 -8.83 -21.86
N TRP A 126 28.85 -8.86 -20.86
CA TRP A 126 28.95 -9.75 -19.71
C TRP A 126 28.15 -11.03 -19.94
N SER A 127 28.64 -12.15 -19.41
CA SER A 127 27.85 -13.38 -19.37
C SER A 127 26.80 -13.31 -18.27
N GLU A 128 25.72 -14.09 -18.40
CA GLU A 128 24.62 -14.12 -17.42
C GLU A 128 25.10 -14.52 -16.02
N THR A 129 26.02 -15.49 -15.93
CA THR A 129 26.58 -15.94 -14.65
C THR A 129 27.38 -14.86 -13.94
N GLU A 130 28.16 -14.06 -14.68
CA GLU A 130 28.91 -12.94 -14.14
C GLU A 130 27.99 -11.79 -13.71
N LEU A 131 26.94 -11.49 -14.49
CA LEU A 131 25.92 -10.50 -14.14
C LEU A 131 25.19 -10.88 -12.84
N MET A 132 24.77 -12.14 -12.72
CA MET A 132 24.14 -12.64 -11.51
C MET A 132 25.07 -12.48 -10.30
N THR A 133 26.34 -12.85 -10.45
CA THR A 133 27.30 -12.82 -9.34
C THR A 133 27.69 -11.40 -8.91
N ARG A 134 27.91 -10.50 -9.87
CA ARG A 134 28.53 -9.18 -9.59
C ARG A 134 27.54 -8.00 -9.58
N TYR A 135 26.44 -8.09 -10.31
CA TYR A 135 25.46 -7.01 -10.44
C TYR A 135 24.16 -7.32 -9.70
N TYR A 136 23.45 -8.40 -10.05
CA TYR A 136 22.12 -8.67 -9.51
C TYR A 136 22.12 -9.08 -8.03
N ASN A 137 23.14 -9.83 -7.58
CA ASN A 137 23.30 -10.17 -6.17
C ASN A 137 23.96 -9.05 -5.34
N ASN A 138 24.29 -7.92 -5.96
CA ASN A 138 24.90 -6.79 -5.26
C ASN A 138 23.87 -6.11 -4.35
N SER A 139 24.30 -5.71 -3.15
CA SER A 139 23.45 -5.01 -2.18
C SER A 139 22.88 -3.70 -2.72
N VAL A 140 23.57 -3.01 -3.63
CA VAL A 140 23.09 -1.78 -4.27
C VAL A 140 21.90 -2.05 -5.19
N PHE A 141 21.97 -3.12 -6.00
CA PHE A 141 20.85 -3.53 -6.86
C PHE A 141 19.62 -3.93 -6.02
N ILE A 142 19.84 -4.73 -4.97
CA ILE A 142 18.78 -5.14 -4.04
C ILE A 142 18.19 -3.93 -3.31
N SER A 143 19.03 -2.96 -2.90
CA SER A 143 18.61 -1.72 -2.23
C SER A 143 17.70 -0.87 -3.11
N MET A 144 18.04 -0.74 -4.41
CA MET A 144 17.20 -0.05 -5.38
C MET A 144 15.87 -0.78 -5.62
N GLY A 145 15.90 -2.12 -5.71
CA GLY A 145 14.68 -2.92 -5.80
C GLY A 145 13.79 -2.76 -4.56
N LEU A 146 14.39 -2.73 -3.37
CA LEU A 146 13.68 -2.57 -2.10
C LEU A 146 13.02 -1.19 -1.96
N ILE A 147 13.72 -0.08 -2.26
CA ILE A 147 13.09 1.25 -2.18
C ILE A 147 11.95 1.40 -3.19
N THR A 148 12.08 0.80 -4.37
CA THR A 148 11.02 0.80 -5.40
C THR A 148 9.80 0.01 -4.92
N ALA A 149 10.02 -1.14 -4.26
CA ALA A 149 8.93 -1.90 -3.64
C ALA A 149 8.27 -1.13 -2.48
N LEU A 150 9.05 -0.43 -1.66
CA LEU A 150 8.54 0.39 -0.55
C LEU A 150 7.75 1.60 -1.05
N GLU A 151 8.16 2.24 -2.15
CA GLU A 151 7.36 3.27 -2.82
C GLU A 151 6.02 2.69 -3.31
N GLY A 152 6.03 1.48 -3.87
CA GLY A 152 4.81 0.76 -4.23
C GLY A 152 3.89 0.51 -3.03
N VAL A 153 4.44 0.12 -1.87
CA VAL A 153 3.68 -0.02 -0.62
C VAL A 153 3.11 1.32 -0.16
N PHE A 154 3.90 2.40 -0.19
CA PHE A 154 3.43 3.74 0.13
C PHE A 154 2.21 4.15 -0.73
N LEU A 155 2.29 3.93 -2.05
CA LEU A 155 1.21 4.21 -2.99
C LEU A 155 -0.01 3.31 -2.73
N ALA A 156 0.18 2.02 -2.48
CA ALA A 156 -0.89 1.08 -2.19
C ALA A 156 -1.64 1.44 -0.92
N ARG A 157 -0.93 1.81 0.15
CA ARG A 157 -1.53 2.23 1.43
C ARG A 157 -2.28 3.56 1.29
N SER A 158 -1.73 4.50 0.53
CA SER A 158 -2.40 5.78 0.21
C SER A 158 -3.68 5.56 -0.61
N TYR A 159 -3.65 4.66 -1.59
CA TYR A 159 -4.84 4.23 -2.33
C TYR A 159 -5.88 3.55 -1.42
N ALA A 160 -5.43 2.65 -0.55
CA ALA A 160 -6.30 1.85 0.30
C ALA A 160 -7.01 2.65 1.40
N ALA A 161 -6.30 3.57 2.05
CA ALA A 161 -6.82 4.29 3.22
C ALA A 161 -7.36 5.69 2.87
N LEU A 162 -6.60 6.47 2.09
CA LEU A 162 -6.93 7.88 1.81
C LEU A 162 -7.75 8.00 0.52
N GLY A 163 -7.36 7.27 -0.52
CA GLY A 163 -8.00 7.31 -1.83
C GLY A 163 -7.49 8.39 -2.76
N ASP A 164 -6.38 9.04 -2.40
CA ASP A 164 -5.77 10.14 -3.17
C ASP A 164 -4.94 9.67 -4.36
N VAL A 165 -4.71 8.35 -4.46
CA VAL A 165 -3.88 7.71 -5.49
C VAL A 165 -4.76 6.84 -6.37
N ALA A 166 -4.57 6.91 -7.70
CA ALA A 166 -5.26 6.03 -8.63
C ALA A 166 -4.73 4.60 -8.57
N ARG A 167 -5.62 3.60 -8.68
CA ARG A 167 -5.28 2.17 -8.74
C ARG A 167 -4.18 1.86 -9.76
N GLN A 168 -4.23 2.49 -10.93
CA GLN A 168 -3.28 2.25 -12.02
C GLN A 168 -1.83 2.59 -11.62
N ASN A 169 -1.63 3.63 -10.79
CA ASN A 169 -0.29 4.00 -10.32
C ASN A 169 0.30 2.93 -9.41
N VAL A 170 -0.52 2.28 -8.58
CA VAL A 170 -0.10 1.16 -7.74
C VAL A 170 0.30 -0.04 -8.59
N LEU A 171 -0.48 -0.35 -9.63
CA LEU A 171 -0.16 -1.43 -10.58
C LEU A 171 1.14 -1.16 -11.35
N TRP A 172 1.36 0.07 -11.80
CA TRP A 172 2.63 0.45 -12.44
C TRP A 172 3.80 0.27 -11.49
N ALA A 173 3.70 0.72 -10.25
CA ALA A 173 4.76 0.54 -9.25
C ALA A 173 5.04 -0.94 -8.97
N ARG A 174 3.99 -1.76 -8.86
CA ARG A 174 4.12 -3.22 -8.72
C ARG A 174 4.85 -3.85 -9.91
N ASN A 175 4.42 -3.50 -11.12
CA ASN A 175 4.99 -4.05 -12.35
C ASN A 175 6.45 -3.62 -12.56
N ASP A 176 6.79 -2.39 -12.17
CA ASP A 176 8.15 -1.86 -12.18
C ASP A 176 9.09 -2.74 -11.35
N VAL A 177 8.68 -3.10 -10.12
CA VAL A 177 9.44 -4.01 -9.26
C VAL A 177 9.57 -5.40 -9.88
N THR A 178 8.45 -5.99 -10.33
CA THR A 178 8.47 -7.37 -10.84
C THR A 178 9.27 -7.52 -12.12
N LYS A 179 9.30 -6.48 -12.96
CA LYS A 179 9.97 -6.52 -14.28
C LYS A 179 11.42 -6.05 -14.19
N ASN A 180 11.68 -4.92 -13.56
CA ASN A 180 13.01 -4.30 -13.56
C ASN A 180 13.91 -4.86 -12.46
N PHE A 181 13.32 -5.47 -11.43
CA PHE A 181 14.04 -6.07 -10.30
C PHE A 181 13.68 -7.55 -10.11
N GLU A 182 13.39 -8.26 -11.21
CA GLU A 182 13.04 -9.70 -11.20
C GLU A 182 14.05 -10.53 -10.41
N HIS A 183 15.35 -10.29 -10.63
CA HIS A 183 16.42 -11.01 -9.95
C HIS A 183 16.51 -10.70 -8.44
N ALA A 184 15.95 -9.58 -7.98
CA ALA A 184 15.88 -9.23 -6.57
C ALA A 184 14.62 -9.79 -5.88
N LEU A 185 13.65 -10.35 -6.62
CA LEU A 185 12.44 -10.95 -6.05
C LEU A 185 12.74 -12.14 -5.12
N GLY A 186 13.95 -12.70 -5.16
CA GLY A 186 14.41 -13.70 -4.20
C GLY A 186 14.49 -13.16 -2.75
N ASP A 187 14.75 -11.86 -2.58
CA ASP A 187 14.98 -11.21 -1.30
C ASP A 187 13.72 -11.20 -0.41
N LYS A 188 13.90 -11.51 0.87
CA LYS A 188 12.79 -11.60 1.83
C LYS A 188 12.08 -10.27 2.03
N ARG A 189 12.81 -9.15 2.12
CA ARG A 189 12.22 -7.83 2.38
C ARG A 189 11.41 -7.35 1.18
N ILE A 190 11.88 -7.63 -0.03
CA ILE A 190 11.15 -7.32 -1.28
C ILE A 190 9.87 -8.16 -1.36
N LYS A 191 9.96 -9.47 -1.09
CA LYS A 191 8.77 -10.36 -1.03
C LYS A 191 7.75 -9.87 -0.01
N THR A 192 8.19 -9.50 1.18
CA THR A 192 7.31 -8.92 2.21
C THR A 192 6.66 -7.63 1.73
N ALA A 193 7.43 -6.71 1.13
CA ALA A 193 6.90 -5.46 0.60
C ALA A 193 5.85 -5.71 -0.49
N LEU A 194 6.09 -6.65 -1.41
CA LEU A 194 5.12 -7.02 -2.44
C LEU A 194 3.84 -7.65 -1.86
N SER A 195 3.94 -8.50 -0.83
CA SER A 195 2.76 -9.04 -0.14
C SER A 195 1.91 -7.94 0.50
N VAL A 196 2.56 -6.98 1.16
CA VAL A 196 1.86 -5.84 1.79
C VAL A 196 1.26 -4.91 0.73
N LEU A 197 1.95 -4.71 -0.39
CA LEU A 197 1.47 -3.96 -1.55
C LEU A 197 0.20 -4.62 -2.12
N ASP A 198 0.26 -5.91 -2.44
CA ASP A 198 -0.83 -6.66 -3.06
C ASP A 198 -2.07 -6.72 -2.15
N ALA A 199 -1.88 -6.91 -0.84
CA ALA A 199 -2.98 -6.86 0.11
C ALA A 199 -3.60 -5.46 0.23
N ASN A 200 -2.80 -4.39 0.21
CA ASN A 200 -3.32 -3.03 0.23
C ASN A 200 -3.99 -2.64 -1.10
N LEU A 201 -3.54 -3.17 -2.24
CA LEU A 201 -4.24 -3.02 -3.51
C LEU A 201 -5.65 -3.62 -3.41
N VAL A 202 -5.79 -4.84 -2.89
CA VAL A 202 -7.10 -5.48 -2.63
C VAL A 202 -7.92 -4.65 -1.64
N LYS A 203 -7.31 -4.16 -0.55
CA LYS A 203 -7.99 -3.30 0.43
C LYS A 203 -8.59 -2.04 -0.20
N GLY A 204 -7.88 -1.39 -1.12
CA GLY A 204 -8.40 -0.24 -1.86
C GLY A 204 -9.51 -0.61 -2.85
N GLU A 205 -9.41 -1.76 -3.52
CA GLU A 205 -10.50 -2.30 -4.35
C GLU A 205 -11.76 -2.58 -3.52
N LEU A 206 -11.61 -3.16 -2.33
CA LEU A 206 -12.68 -3.39 -1.37
C LEU A 206 -13.31 -2.08 -0.89
N ARG A 207 -12.51 -1.03 -0.63
CA ARG A 207 -13.03 0.30 -0.29
C ARG A 207 -13.91 0.87 -1.40
N MET A 208 -13.45 0.80 -2.65
CA MET A 208 -14.23 1.27 -3.81
C MET A 208 -15.48 0.41 -4.04
N ALA A 209 -15.39 -0.89 -3.81
CA ALA A 209 -16.53 -1.80 -3.85
C ALA A 209 -17.56 -1.45 -2.76
N ALA A 210 -17.13 -1.05 -1.55
CA ALA A 210 -18.03 -0.63 -0.48
C ALA A 210 -18.82 0.64 -0.86
N ILE A 211 -18.13 1.63 -1.44
CA ILE A 211 -18.76 2.86 -1.94
C ILE A 211 -19.79 2.52 -3.02
N THR A 212 -19.43 1.66 -3.96
CA THR A 212 -20.31 1.24 -5.06
C THR A 212 -21.52 0.45 -4.53
N ALA A 213 -21.30 -0.47 -3.58
CA ALA A 213 -22.36 -1.24 -2.94
C ALA A 213 -23.34 -0.34 -2.16
N ALA A 214 -22.86 0.73 -1.52
CA ALA A 214 -23.72 1.71 -0.85
C ALA A 214 -24.58 2.50 -1.86
N GLN A 215 -24.00 2.91 -2.99
CA GLN A 215 -24.74 3.58 -4.06
C GLN A 215 -25.79 2.66 -4.69
N ASP A 216 -25.43 1.41 -4.97
CA ASP A 216 -26.33 0.40 -5.50
C ASP A 216 -27.48 0.11 -4.54
N ALA A 217 -27.20 -0.01 -3.23
CA ALA A 217 -28.23 -0.19 -2.21
C ALA A 217 -29.23 0.98 -2.19
N ASN A 218 -28.74 2.23 -2.22
CA ASN A 218 -29.61 3.41 -2.24
C ASN A 218 -30.51 3.44 -3.49
N ARG A 219 -29.98 3.06 -4.66
CA ARG A 219 -30.75 2.98 -5.90
C ARG A 219 -31.82 1.90 -5.85
N LEU A 220 -31.48 0.72 -5.33
CA LEU A 220 -32.43 -0.39 -5.18
C LEU A 220 -33.53 -0.06 -4.17
N CYS A 221 -33.19 0.57 -3.04
CA CYS A 221 -34.19 1.05 -2.08
C CYS A 221 -35.17 2.04 -2.72
N GLY A 222 -34.67 2.98 -3.55
CA GLY A 222 -35.49 3.92 -4.30
C GLY A 222 -36.43 3.22 -5.31
N ALA A 223 -35.89 2.27 -6.07
CA ALA A 223 -36.66 1.49 -7.04
C ALA A 223 -37.74 0.63 -6.36
N LEU A 224 -37.40 -0.08 -5.28
CA LEU A 224 -38.35 -0.87 -4.51
C LEU A 224 -39.47 0.01 -3.94
N SER A 225 -39.13 1.18 -3.39
CA SER A 225 -40.13 2.10 -2.80
C SER A 225 -41.09 2.65 -3.86
N ALA A 226 -40.61 2.98 -5.06
CA ALA A 226 -41.45 3.46 -6.16
C ALA A 226 -42.37 2.35 -6.71
N MET A 227 -41.88 1.12 -6.79
CA MET A 227 -42.67 -0.02 -7.26
C MET A 227 -43.73 -0.46 -6.25
N GLU A 228 -43.47 -0.31 -4.95
CA GLU A 228 -44.45 -0.58 -3.89
C GLU A 228 -45.58 0.47 -3.86
N SER A 229 -45.33 1.72 -4.29
CA SER A 229 -46.38 2.74 -4.41
C SER A 229 -47.25 2.58 -5.65
N ASP A 230 -46.71 2.05 -6.75
CA ASP A 230 -47.38 2.03 -8.05
C ASP A 230 -48.31 0.83 -8.27
N ASN A 231 -48.40 -0.14 -7.35
CA ASN A 231 -49.30 -1.32 -7.35
C ASN A 231 -49.38 -2.13 -8.68
N THR A 232 -48.46 -1.91 -9.61
CA THR A 232 -48.52 -2.40 -11.01
C THR A 232 -47.38 -3.37 -11.34
N SER A 233 -46.56 -3.72 -10.34
CA SER A 233 -45.34 -4.49 -10.54
C SER A 233 -45.59 -6.00 -10.72
N GLU A 234 -44.95 -6.57 -11.73
CA GLU A 234 -44.76 -8.02 -11.86
C GLU A 234 -44.05 -8.58 -10.62
N ALA A 235 -44.69 -9.50 -9.90
CA ALA A 235 -44.15 -10.09 -8.66
C ALA A 235 -42.74 -10.71 -8.83
N GLN A 236 -42.41 -11.16 -10.04
CA GLN A 236 -41.09 -11.69 -10.40
C GLN A 236 -39.99 -10.62 -10.39
N HIS A 237 -40.31 -9.40 -10.84
CA HIS A 237 -39.37 -8.28 -10.86
C HIS A 237 -39.03 -7.81 -9.44
N MET A 238 -40.04 -7.70 -8.56
CA MET A 238 -39.83 -7.37 -7.15
C MET A 238 -39.02 -8.44 -6.41
N ALA A 239 -39.24 -9.72 -6.72
CA ALA A 239 -38.44 -10.80 -6.16
C ALA A 239 -36.96 -10.69 -6.57
N ALA A 240 -36.66 -10.39 -7.84
CA ALA A 240 -35.29 -10.22 -8.34
C ALA A 240 -34.57 -9.01 -7.72
N LEU A 241 -35.28 -7.88 -7.54
CA LEU A 241 -34.71 -6.71 -6.87
C LEU A 241 -34.43 -6.95 -5.38
N ARG A 242 -35.31 -7.68 -4.69
CA ARG A 242 -35.08 -8.10 -3.29
C ARG A 242 -33.88 -9.04 -3.17
N GLU A 243 -33.76 -10.03 -4.07
CA GLU A 243 -32.59 -10.92 -4.13
C GLU A 243 -31.29 -10.14 -4.32
N MET A 244 -31.29 -9.12 -5.18
CA MET A 244 -30.11 -8.27 -5.40
C MET A 244 -29.79 -7.40 -4.17
N ASN A 245 -30.80 -6.92 -3.45
CA ASN A 245 -30.60 -6.16 -2.22
C ASN A 245 -29.95 -7.03 -1.13
N ASP A 246 -30.46 -8.25 -0.92
CA ASP A 246 -29.88 -9.22 0.02
C ASP A 246 -28.44 -9.58 -0.37
N PHE A 247 -28.17 -9.71 -1.68
CA PHE A 247 -26.83 -9.96 -2.19
C PHE A 247 -25.88 -8.79 -1.91
N ILE A 248 -26.31 -7.54 -2.09
CA ILE A 248 -25.48 -6.36 -1.79
C ILE A 248 -25.19 -6.26 -0.30
N GLU A 249 -26.15 -6.61 0.57
CA GLU A 249 -25.90 -6.64 2.00
C GLU A 249 -24.85 -7.70 2.37
N SER A 250 -24.95 -8.89 1.76
CA SER A 250 -23.88 -9.90 1.84
C SER A 250 -22.53 -9.38 1.32
N GLN A 251 -22.50 -8.54 0.26
CA GLN A 251 -21.28 -7.91 -0.25
C GLN A 251 -20.66 -6.97 0.78
N LYS A 252 -21.45 -6.11 1.42
CA LYS A 252 -20.94 -5.21 2.45
C LYS A 252 -20.30 -5.98 3.60
N GLN A 253 -20.97 -7.03 4.09
CA GLN A 253 -20.44 -7.85 5.17
C GLN A 253 -19.13 -8.54 4.76
N HIS A 254 -19.09 -9.11 3.56
CA HIS A 254 -17.87 -9.73 3.01
C HIS A 254 -16.72 -8.72 2.92
N ILE A 255 -16.99 -7.50 2.44
CA ILE A 255 -15.99 -6.44 2.30
C ILE A 255 -15.40 -6.06 3.66
N LEU A 256 -16.24 -5.80 4.66
CA LEU A 256 -15.79 -5.43 6.01
C LEU A 256 -14.92 -6.53 6.64
N GLU A 257 -15.36 -7.79 6.53
CA GLU A 257 -14.61 -8.91 7.07
C GLU A 257 -13.25 -9.09 6.39
N LEU A 258 -13.17 -8.97 5.05
CA LEU A 258 -11.89 -9.06 4.35
C LEU A 258 -10.96 -7.89 4.69
N MET A 259 -11.49 -6.67 4.80
CA MET A 259 -10.69 -5.51 5.22
C MET A 259 -10.09 -5.71 6.61
N ASN A 260 -10.88 -6.24 7.55
CA ASN A 260 -10.40 -6.56 8.89
C ASN A 260 -9.33 -7.67 8.87
N LEU A 261 -9.55 -8.73 8.09
CA LEU A 261 -8.56 -9.80 7.93
C LEU A 261 -7.24 -9.26 7.36
N ILE A 262 -7.27 -8.33 6.39
CA ILE A 262 -6.05 -7.69 5.86
C ILE A 262 -5.32 -6.92 6.97
N ASN A 263 -6.04 -6.10 7.74
CA ASN A 263 -5.47 -5.31 8.84
C ASN A 263 -4.86 -6.19 9.94
N GLU A 264 -5.44 -7.35 10.21
CA GLU A 264 -5.03 -8.26 11.29
C GLU A 264 -3.98 -9.29 10.89
N SER A 265 -3.84 -9.61 9.59
CA SER A 265 -2.96 -10.70 9.14
C SER A 265 -1.86 -10.29 8.16
N VAL A 266 -1.95 -9.10 7.55
CA VAL A 266 -0.98 -8.65 6.53
C VAL A 266 -0.47 -7.23 6.79
N ASP A 267 -1.36 -6.26 6.99
CA ASP A 267 -1.02 -4.83 7.23
C ASP A 267 -1.02 -4.51 8.73
N THR A 268 -0.30 -5.32 9.53
CA THR A 268 -0.25 -5.23 10.99
C THR A 268 0.94 -4.41 11.49
N ARG A 269 0.73 -3.64 12.57
CA ARG A 269 1.83 -3.08 13.39
C ARG A 269 2.59 -4.13 14.16
N ALA A 270 1.89 -5.19 14.57
CA ALA A 270 2.48 -6.27 15.32
C ALA A 270 3.28 -7.15 14.35
N THR A 271 4.58 -7.27 14.60
CA THR A 271 5.42 -8.35 14.09
C THR A 271 4.92 -9.67 14.68
N THR A 272 3.76 -10.17 14.24
CA THR A 272 3.28 -11.48 14.67
C THR A 272 4.19 -12.52 14.04
N VAL A 273 5.15 -12.97 14.85
CA VAL A 273 6.02 -14.12 14.54
C VAL A 273 5.17 -15.38 14.32
N GLU A 274 3.95 -15.39 14.87
CA GLU A 274 3.00 -16.51 14.79
C GLU A 274 2.14 -16.48 13.52
N TYR A 275 1.94 -17.67 12.94
CA TYR A 275 1.09 -17.88 11.78
C TYR A 275 -0.41 -17.67 12.08
N PRO A 276 -1.14 -16.83 11.32
CA PRO A 276 -2.53 -16.47 11.58
C PRO A 276 -3.50 -17.59 11.17
N THR A 277 -3.47 -18.69 11.92
CA THR A 277 -4.16 -19.95 11.59
C THR A 277 -5.67 -19.74 11.48
N GLN A 278 -6.28 -18.98 12.40
CA GLN A 278 -7.71 -18.70 12.40
C GLN A 278 -8.13 -17.90 11.16
N SER A 279 -7.41 -16.83 10.83
CA SER A 279 -7.67 -15.99 9.65
C SER A 279 -7.57 -16.80 8.36
N VAL A 280 -6.58 -17.71 8.27
CA VAL A 280 -6.40 -18.62 7.13
C VAL A 280 -7.56 -19.60 6.97
N GLU A 281 -8.06 -20.19 8.06
CA GLU A 281 -9.22 -21.09 8.00
C GLU A 281 -10.51 -20.36 7.59
N ILE A 282 -10.70 -19.12 8.08
CA ILE A 282 -11.81 -18.25 7.66
C ILE A 282 -11.72 -17.98 6.15
N LEU A 283 -10.52 -17.61 5.65
CA LEU A 283 -10.30 -17.36 4.22
C LEU A 283 -10.55 -18.61 3.37
N PHE A 284 -10.12 -19.80 3.80
CA PHE A 284 -10.41 -21.03 3.08
C PHE A 284 -11.89 -21.38 3.03
N THR A 285 -12.61 -21.20 4.15
CA THR A 285 -14.06 -21.42 4.20
C THR A 285 -14.76 -20.49 3.21
N LYS A 286 -14.42 -19.19 3.26
CA LYS A 286 -14.93 -18.19 2.31
C LYS A 286 -14.60 -18.52 0.86
N LEU A 287 -13.39 -18.98 0.58
CA LEU A 287 -12.99 -19.35 -0.78
C LEU A 287 -13.83 -20.51 -1.31
N LYS A 288 -14.03 -21.56 -0.51
CA LYS A 288 -14.86 -22.72 -0.88
C LYS A 288 -16.31 -22.30 -1.15
N ASP A 289 -16.89 -21.48 -0.28
CA ASP A 289 -18.29 -21.04 -0.43
C ASP A 289 -18.45 -20.11 -1.64
N THR A 290 -17.48 -19.21 -1.86
CA THR A 290 -17.45 -18.32 -3.03
C THR A 290 -17.31 -19.12 -4.34
N MET A 291 -16.45 -20.14 -4.38
CA MET A 291 -16.30 -21.02 -5.55
C MET A 291 -17.58 -21.82 -5.84
N LYS A 292 -18.28 -22.30 -4.81
CA LYS A 292 -19.58 -22.98 -4.98
C LYS A 292 -20.63 -22.02 -5.55
N LEU A 293 -20.75 -20.83 -4.96
CA LEU A 293 -21.67 -19.79 -5.42
C LEU A 293 -21.36 -19.37 -6.87
N ARG A 294 -20.08 -19.23 -7.22
CA ARG A 294 -19.65 -18.92 -8.60
C ARG A 294 -20.14 -19.98 -9.57
N ARG A 295 -19.96 -21.27 -9.26
CA ARG A 295 -20.39 -22.39 -10.11
C ARG A 295 -21.91 -22.41 -10.29
N GLN A 296 -22.66 -22.14 -9.22
CA GLN A 296 -24.13 -22.04 -9.27
C GLN A 296 -24.57 -20.90 -10.19
N LEU A 297 -24.11 -19.68 -9.95
CA LEU A 297 -24.44 -18.50 -10.76
C LEU A 297 -23.98 -18.62 -12.21
N GLN A 298 -22.82 -19.24 -12.44
CA GLN A 298 -22.34 -19.52 -13.79
C GLN A 298 -23.29 -20.47 -14.53
N SER A 299 -23.71 -21.56 -13.89
CA SER A 299 -24.67 -22.50 -14.48
C SER A 299 -26.04 -21.86 -14.76
N GLU A 300 -26.48 -20.92 -13.92
CA GLU A 300 -27.73 -20.17 -14.10
C GLU A 300 -27.63 -19.20 -15.28
N CYS A 301 -26.50 -18.50 -15.43
CA CYS A 301 -26.24 -17.61 -16.57
C CYS A 301 -26.08 -18.37 -17.90
N GLU A 302 -25.53 -19.58 -17.87
CA GLU A 302 -25.39 -20.44 -19.05
C GLU A 302 -26.76 -20.98 -19.51
N LYS A 303 -27.63 -21.36 -18.57
CA LYS A 303 -29.01 -21.81 -18.85
C LYS A 303 -29.91 -20.72 -19.40
N SER A 304 -29.68 -19.45 -19.05
CA SER A 304 -30.48 -18.32 -19.54
C SER A 304 -30.08 -17.83 -20.95
N GLY A 305 -29.10 -18.47 -21.60
CA GLY A 305 -28.67 -18.13 -22.96
C GLY A 305 -27.90 -16.80 -23.07
N LYS A 306 -27.61 -16.12 -21.95
CA LYS A 306 -26.89 -14.85 -21.88
C LYS A 306 -25.40 -15.03 -21.53
N GLY A 307 -24.86 -16.21 -21.80
CA GLY A 307 -23.45 -16.56 -21.61
C GLY A 307 -22.53 -15.94 -22.65
N ALA A 308 -22.47 -14.62 -22.77
CA ALA A 308 -21.42 -13.93 -23.52
C ALA A 308 -21.34 -12.43 -23.15
N LEU A 309 -20.89 -12.14 -21.93
CA LEU A 309 -19.92 -11.03 -21.80
C LEU A 309 -18.57 -11.66 -22.11
N SER A 310 -18.27 -11.71 -23.40
CA SER A 310 -17.02 -12.20 -23.98
C SER A 310 -15.85 -11.58 -23.23
N GLN A 311 -14.92 -12.44 -22.81
CA GLN A 311 -13.57 -12.07 -22.46
C GLN A 311 -13.01 -11.16 -23.55
N THR A 312 -13.01 -9.84 -23.31
CA THR A 312 -12.14 -8.95 -24.03
C THR A 312 -10.90 -8.85 -23.17
N GLN A 313 -9.83 -9.42 -23.71
CA GLN A 313 -8.41 -9.30 -23.36
C GLN A 313 -8.09 -8.56 -22.06
N ALA A 314 -7.32 -9.24 -21.21
CA ALA A 314 -6.49 -8.64 -20.18
C ALA A 314 -5.73 -7.43 -20.76
N GLY A 315 -6.28 -6.25 -20.50
CA GLY A 315 -5.78 -4.95 -20.91
C GLY A 315 -6.30 -3.96 -19.89
N ASP A 316 -5.37 -3.42 -19.11
CA ASP A 316 -5.59 -2.40 -18.10
C ASP A 316 -6.43 -1.24 -18.67
N ASN A 317 -7.72 -1.17 -18.32
CA ASN A 317 -8.59 0.03 -18.27
C ASN A 317 -10.09 -0.32 -18.16
N ALA A 318 -10.48 -1.28 -17.30
CA ALA A 318 -11.88 -1.39 -16.87
C ALA A 318 -12.16 -0.45 -15.68
N THR A 319 -11.94 0.85 -15.88
CA THR A 319 -12.48 1.91 -15.01
C THR A 319 -13.72 2.46 -15.71
N THR A 320 -14.78 1.66 -15.75
CA THR A 320 -16.09 2.12 -16.22
C THR A 320 -17.15 1.33 -15.50
N SER A 321 -17.51 1.84 -14.32
CA SER A 321 -18.90 2.05 -13.92
C SER A 321 -19.92 1.11 -14.57
N THR A 322 -20.03 -0.13 -14.08
CA THR A 322 -21.29 -0.89 -14.19
C THR A 322 -22.24 -0.40 -13.10
N SER A 323 -22.59 0.88 -13.25
CA SER A 323 -23.77 1.51 -12.68
C SER A 323 -24.95 0.57 -12.90
N LEU A 324 -25.67 0.21 -11.84
CA LEU A 324 -27.05 -0.21 -12.02
C LEU A 324 -27.73 0.92 -12.80
N VAL A 325 -28.19 0.59 -14.01
CA VAL A 325 -28.99 1.46 -14.89
C VAL A 325 -28.12 2.46 -15.68
N GLU A 326 -27.97 2.22 -16.98
CA GLU A 326 -27.89 3.32 -17.95
C GLU A 326 -29.21 4.09 -17.82
N PRO A 327 -29.22 5.42 -17.65
CA PRO A 327 -30.43 6.18 -17.31
C PRO A 327 -31.55 6.17 -18.38
N GLU A 328 -31.40 5.41 -19.46
CA GLU A 328 -32.27 5.48 -20.64
C GLU A 328 -32.67 4.12 -21.24
N LYS A 329 -32.32 2.98 -20.63
CA LYS A 329 -32.88 1.68 -21.07
C LYS A 329 -33.89 1.15 -20.07
N GLU A 330 -35.12 1.12 -20.55
CA GLU A 330 -36.34 0.56 -19.98
C GLU A 330 -36.10 -0.49 -18.89
N LEU A 331 -36.72 -0.23 -17.74
CA LEU A 331 -36.75 -1.00 -16.49
C LEU A 331 -37.39 -2.40 -16.63
N ASN A 332 -37.43 -2.98 -17.83
CA ASN A 332 -38.27 -4.14 -18.16
C ASN A 332 -37.52 -5.47 -18.24
N THR A 333 -36.31 -5.60 -17.70
CA THR A 333 -35.71 -6.89 -17.27
C THR A 333 -34.29 -6.64 -16.74
N ILE A 334 -34.17 -6.17 -15.49
CA ILE A 334 -32.85 -6.09 -14.84
C ILE A 334 -32.44 -7.52 -14.47
N ASP A 335 -31.63 -8.15 -15.34
CA ASP A 335 -31.00 -9.42 -15.02
C ASP A 335 -29.84 -9.16 -14.04
N VAL A 336 -30.06 -9.51 -12.77
CA VAL A 336 -29.11 -9.26 -11.67
C VAL A 336 -28.00 -10.31 -11.62
N LYS A 337 -28.19 -11.48 -12.25
CA LYS A 337 -27.30 -12.64 -12.17
C LYS A 337 -25.91 -12.39 -12.79
N PRO A 338 -25.76 -11.71 -13.95
CA PRO A 338 -24.45 -11.34 -14.48
C PRO A 338 -23.63 -10.45 -13.53
N LYS A 339 -24.28 -9.48 -12.87
CA LYS A 339 -23.62 -8.61 -11.89
C LYS A 339 -23.22 -9.38 -10.63
N GLN A 340 -24.09 -10.26 -10.14
CA GLN A 340 -23.74 -11.16 -9.04
C GLN A 340 -22.54 -12.04 -9.39
N LEU A 341 -22.52 -12.64 -10.58
CA LEU A 341 -21.41 -13.47 -11.06
C LEU A 341 -20.10 -12.68 -11.15
N TYR A 342 -20.13 -11.45 -11.67
CA TYR A 342 -18.96 -10.57 -11.72
C TYR A 342 -18.40 -10.29 -10.32
N LEU A 343 -19.27 -9.89 -9.38
CA LEU A 343 -18.86 -9.58 -8.01
C LEU A 343 -18.32 -10.82 -7.29
N VAL A 344 -18.93 -12.00 -7.50
CA VAL A 344 -18.43 -13.26 -6.92
C VAL A 344 -17.06 -13.65 -7.49
N LYS A 345 -16.80 -13.42 -8.79
CA LYS A 345 -15.46 -13.62 -9.36
C LYS A 345 -14.43 -12.69 -8.71
N GLN A 346 -14.80 -11.43 -8.48
CA GLN A 346 -13.94 -10.46 -7.77
C GLN A 346 -13.64 -10.91 -6.34
N ARG A 347 -14.66 -11.35 -5.58
CA ARG A 347 -14.47 -11.92 -4.23
C ARG A 347 -13.48 -13.08 -4.24
N GLU A 348 -13.63 -14.00 -5.20
CA GLU A 348 -12.75 -15.16 -5.32
C GLU A 348 -11.28 -14.74 -5.52
N GLU A 349 -11.01 -13.78 -6.41
CA GLU A 349 -9.66 -13.26 -6.64
C GLU A 349 -9.10 -12.52 -5.43
N HIS A 350 -9.90 -11.69 -4.75
CA HIS A 350 -9.46 -11.01 -3.52
C HIS A 350 -9.03 -12.03 -2.45
N ILE A 351 -9.82 -13.08 -2.21
CA ILE A 351 -9.50 -14.11 -1.22
C ILE A 351 -8.21 -14.86 -1.60
N LYS A 352 -8.02 -15.21 -2.88
CA LYS A 352 -6.80 -15.87 -3.37
C LYS A 352 -5.56 -15.01 -3.15
N THR A 353 -5.65 -13.72 -3.45
CA THR A 353 -4.56 -12.76 -3.27
C THR A 353 -4.20 -12.65 -1.79
N ILE A 354 -5.17 -12.50 -0.89
CA ILE A 354 -4.92 -12.41 0.56
C ILE A 354 -4.27 -13.69 1.08
N LEU A 355 -4.77 -14.88 0.70
CA LEU A 355 -4.15 -16.15 1.07
C LEU A 355 -2.69 -16.25 0.59
N THR A 356 -2.43 -15.83 -0.65
CA THR A 356 -1.06 -15.81 -1.21
C THR A 356 -0.15 -14.88 -0.42
N CYS A 357 -0.65 -13.69 -0.04
CA CYS A 357 0.09 -12.72 0.75
C CYS A 357 0.48 -13.29 2.13
N VAL A 358 -0.48 -13.91 2.84
CA VAL A 358 -0.24 -14.54 4.15
C VAL A 358 0.78 -15.69 4.04
N ILE A 359 0.63 -16.58 3.05
CA ILE A 359 1.58 -17.67 2.80
C ILE A 359 2.99 -17.11 2.59
N GLN A 360 3.11 -16.03 1.82
CA GLN A 360 4.40 -15.43 1.48
C GLN A 360 5.05 -14.73 2.67
N LEU A 361 4.27 -14.01 3.49
CA LEU A 361 4.76 -13.37 4.70
C LEU A 361 5.32 -14.37 5.71
N HIS A 362 4.66 -15.53 5.82
CA HIS A 362 5.05 -16.60 6.73
C HIS A 362 5.75 -17.77 6.03
N ALA A 363 6.49 -17.53 4.95
CA ALA A 363 7.11 -18.60 4.14
C ALA A 363 8.06 -19.52 4.92
N ALA A 364 8.59 -19.06 6.06
CA ALA A 364 9.45 -19.85 6.95
C ALA A 364 8.66 -20.77 7.91
N ASP A 365 7.36 -20.55 8.10
CA ASP A 365 6.52 -21.37 8.98
C ASP A 365 6.06 -22.67 8.27
N PRO A 366 6.24 -23.86 8.89
CA PRO A 366 5.74 -25.11 8.33
C PRO A 366 4.24 -25.11 7.98
N LYS A 367 3.41 -24.39 8.75
CA LYS A 367 1.97 -24.24 8.49
C LYS A 367 1.69 -23.49 7.19
N SER A 368 2.57 -22.57 6.79
CA SER A 368 2.48 -21.87 5.50
C SER A 368 2.69 -22.84 4.33
N GLN A 369 3.61 -23.79 4.44
CA GLN A 369 3.80 -24.83 3.41
C GLN A 369 2.57 -25.72 3.25
N SER A 370 1.98 -26.17 4.38
CA SER A 370 0.73 -26.94 4.37
C SER A 370 -0.41 -26.13 3.72
N THR A 371 -0.53 -24.85 4.06
CA THR A 371 -1.52 -23.94 3.50
C THR A 371 -1.32 -23.76 1.99
N ARG A 372 -0.09 -23.62 1.52
CA ARG A 372 0.24 -23.54 0.08
C ARG A 372 -0.21 -24.80 -0.65
N SER A 373 0.09 -25.98 -0.12
CA SER A 373 -0.36 -27.25 -0.72
C SER A 373 -1.88 -27.37 -0.75
N ARG A 374 -2.56 -26.98 0.33
CA ARG A 374 -4.03 -26.97 0.42
C ARG A 374 -4.66 -25.98 -0.55
N LEU A 375 -4.07 -24.79 -0.73
CA LEU A 375 -4.51 -23.81 -1.72
C LEU A 375 -4.33 -24.36 -3.13
N SER A 376 -3.17 -24.93 -3.45
CA SER A 376 -2.93 -25.57 -4.75
C SER A 376 -3.95 -26.67 -5.05
N SER A 377 -4.22 -27.56 -4.09
CA SER A 377 -5.21 -28.64 -4.25
C SER A 377 -6.66 -28.17 -4.34
N LEU A 378 -6.96 -26.93 -3.95
CA LEU A 378 -8.30 -26.37 -4.08
C LEU A 378 -8.49 -25.72 -5.46
N LEU A 379 -7.41 -25.20 -6.05
CA LEU A 379 -7.40 -24.50 -7.33
C LEU A 379 -7.23 -25.43 -8.54
N TYR A 380 -6.54 -26.56 -8.34
CA TYR A 380 -6.30 -27.62 -9.31
C TYR A 380 -6.88 -28.94 -8.79
#